data_AF-A0A650AVS5-F1
#
_entry.id   AF-A0A650AVS5-F1
#
_cell.length_a   1.000
_cell.length_b   1.000
_cell.length_c   1.000
_cell.angle_alpha   90.00
_cell.angle_beta   90.00
_cell.angle_gamma   90.00
#
_symmetry.space_group_name_H-M   'P 1'
#
loop_
_entity.id
_entity.type
_entity.pdbx_description
1 polymer ?
#
loop_
_entity_poly.entity_id
_entity_poly.type
_entity_poly.pdbx_seq_one_letter_code
_entity_poly.pdbx_strand_id
1 'polypeptide(L)'
;RARFDEDNNIQCAKQLERSGVHVVYGVIGLKTHTKITLVVRREKKELRSYAHIGTGNYNSKSSSLYTDLGLLTARPEFGADLVELFNYLTGFSKQQNFRRLLVAPVTLRRGMEALIRREIEHASAGRGGHIQAKMNALVDPAIIGLLYEASQAGVTIELVIRGMCSLRPGLAGVSENIRVVSVIGRFLEHN
;
A
#
# COMPACT_ATOMS: atom_id res chain seq x y z
N ARG A 1 -18.82 1.22 -4.87
CA ARG A 1 -19.46 2.47 -4.41
C ARG A 1 -20.34 2.05 -3.26
N ALA A 2 -20.00 2.41 -2.03
CA ALA A 2 -20.82 2.09 -0.87
C ALA A 2 -21.70 3.32 -0.64
N ARG A 3 -22.99 3.21 -0.96
CA ARG A 3 -23.91 4.35 -1.07
C ARG A 3 -23.99 5.21 0.21
N PHE A 4 -23.83 4.62 1.38
CA PHE A 4 -23.99 5.31 2.66
C PHE A 4 -22.83 6.24 3.07
N ASP A 5 -21.58 5.87 2.75
CA ASP A 5 -20.43 6.75 3.03
C ASP A 5 -20.33 7.90 2.01
N GLU A 6 -20.90 7.73 0.82
CA GLU A 6 -20.85 8.73 -0.26
C GLU A 6 -21.61 10.01 0.10
N ASP A 7 -22.82 9.91 0.67
CA ASP A 7 -23.62 11.08 1.05
C ASP A 7 -22.96 11.90 2.17
N ASN A 8 -22.41 11.22 3.18
CA ASN A 8 -21.67 11.87 4.26
C ASN A 8 -20.41 12.58 3.74
N ASN A 9 -19.68 11.94 2.82
CA ASN A 9 -18.51 12.56 2.20
C ASN A 9 -18.88 13.81 1.38
N ILE A 10 -20.01 13.80 0.67
CA ILE A 10 -20.49 14.96 -0.09
C ILE A 10 -20.85 16.13 0.84
N GLN A 11 -21.53 15.86 1.95
CA GLN A 11 -21.87 16.92 2.91
C GLN A 11 -20.61 17.50 3.58
N CYS A 12 -19.67 16.65 3.97
CA CYS A 12 -18.38 17.07 4.53
C CYS A 12 -17.59 17.93 3.55
N ALA A 13 -17.51 17.51 2.28
CA ALA A 13 -16.87 18.28 1.22
C ALA A 13 -17.46 19.69 1.09
N LYS A 14 -18.79 19.81 1.06
CA LYS A 14 -19.46 21.12 0.99
C LYS A 14 -19.16 22.02 2.20
N GLN A 15 -19.05 21.44 3.40
CA GLN A 15 -18.70 22.21 4.61
C GLN A 15 -17.25 22.70 4.58
N LEU A 16 -16.34 21.85 4.10
CA LEU A 16 -14.92 22.19 3.92
C LEU A 16 -14.75 23.28 2.86
N GLU A 17 -15.41 23.15 1.71
CA GLU A 17 -15.40 24.17 0.64
C GLU A 17 -15.90 25.53 1.15
N ARG A 18 -17.01 25.54 1.91
CA ARG A 18 -17.54 26.77 2.55
C ARG A 18 -16.55 27.41 3.53
N SER A 19 -15.63 26.64 4.07
CA SER A 19 -14.59 27.10 5.00
C SER A 19 -13.28 27.48 4.29
N GLY A 20 -13.27 27.51 2.96
CA GLY A 20 -12.11 27.89 2.14
C GLY A 20 -11.15 26.74 1.83
N VAL A 21 -11.51 25.50 2.13
CA VAL A 21 -10.70 24.32 1.78
C VAL A 21 -10.92 23.95 0.32
N HIS A 22 -9.83 23.79 -0.43
CA HIS A 22 -9.90 23.24 -1.78
C HIS A 22 -10.12 21.72 -1.72
N VAL A 23 -11.36 21.30 -1.97
CA VAL A 23 -11.72 19.87 -2.01
C VAL A 23 -11.60 19.38 -3.44
N VAL A 24 -10.85 18.30 -3.63
CA VAL A 24 -10.70 17.65 -4.94
C VAL A 24 -11.28 16.25 -4.87
N TYR A 25 -12.20 15.97 -5.78
CA TYR A 25 -12.77 14.63 -5.94
C TYR A 25 -11.78 13.77 -6.73
N GLY A 26 -11.63 12.51 -6.33
CA GLY A 26 -10.64 11.60 -6.90
C GLY A 26 -10.76 11.42 -8.42
N VAL A 27 -9.70 10.87 -9.02
CA VAL A 27 -9.61 10.65 -10.47
C VAL A 27 -10.76 9.78 -10.98
N ILE A 28 -11.42 10.23 -12.05
CA ILE A 28 -12.56 9.52 -12.66
C ILE A 28 -12.14 8.08 -13.03
N GLY A 29 -12.97 7.11 -12.65
CA GLY A 29 -12.74 5.69 -12.91
C GLY A 29 -11.80 5.00 -11.92
N LEU A 30 -11.15 5.75 -11.01
CA LEU A 30 -10.29 5.21 -9.96
C LEU A 30 -10.86 5.51 -8.57
N LYS A 31 -10.51 4.66 -7.61
CA LYS A 31 -10.78 4.89 -6.19
C LYS A 31 -9.48 5.15 -5.47
N THR A 32 -9.42 6.25 -4.72
CA THR A 32 -8.31 6.53 -3.82
C THR A 32 -8.48 5.69 -2.55
N HIS A 33 -7.60 4.70 -2.36
CA HIS A 33 -7.59 3.86 -1.16
C HIS A 33 -6.44 4.17 -0.20
N THR A 34 -5.47 5.01 -0.60
CA THR A 34 -4.35 5.40 0.27
C THR A 34 -4.79 6.35 1.37
N LYS A 35 -4.16 6.28 2.55
CA LYS A 35 -4.44 7.15 3.70
C LYS A 35 -3.18 7.90 4.05
N ILE A 36 -3.13 9.14 3.57
CA ILE A 36 -1.94 9.98 3.65
C ILE A 36 -2.33 11.36 4.14
N THR A 37 -1.42 12.00 4.86
CA THR A 37 -1.53 13.42 5.23
C THR A 37 -0.17 14.06 5.02
N LEU A 38 -0.16 15.26 4.45
CA LEU A 38 1.04 16.04 4.24
C LEU A 38 0.83 17.42 4.85
N VAL A 39 1.74 17.83 5.73
CA VAL A 39 1.78 19.17 6.31
C VAL A 39 3.04 19.84 5.81
N VAL A 40 2.89 20.93 5.07
CA VAL A 40 4.00 21.78 4.64
C VAL A 40 4.04 23.00 5.54
N ARG A 41 5.15 23.17 6.26
CA ARG A 41 5.36 24.26 7.22
C ARG A 41 6.59 25.06 6.82
N ARG A 42 6.49 26.39 6.84
CA ARG A 42 7.65 27.27 6.75
C ARG A 42 8.35 27.31 8.11
N GLU A 43 9.62 26.92 8.13
CA GLU A 43 10.48 26.96 9.30
C GLU A 43 11.69 27.85 8.98
N LYS A 44 11.75 29.02 9.64
CA LYS A 44 12.68 30.09 9.29
C LYS A 44 12.55 30.48 7.81
N LYS A 45 13.55 30.15 6.98
CA LYS A 45 13.60 30.44 5.54
C LYS A 45 13.37 29.20 4.67
N GLU A 46 13.14 28.03 5.26
CA GLU A 46 12.97 26.76 4.54
C GLU A 46 11.53 26.26 4.63
N LEU A 47 11.09 25.52 3.60
CA LEU A 47 9.87 24.74 3.66
C LEU A 47 10.21 23.32 4.14
N ARG A 48 9.47 22.85 5.14
CA ARG A 48 9.58 21.51 5.71
C ARG A 48 8.28 20.77 5.50
N SER A 49 8.39 19.50 5.13
CA SER A 49 7.26 18.61 4.87
C SER A 49 7.21 17.51 5.91
N TYR A 50 6.06 17.33 6.53
CA TYR A 50 5.75 16.27 7.48
C TYR A 50 4.67 15.37 6.88
N ALA A 51 4.93 14.08 6.88
CA ALA A 51 4.11 13.08 6.23
C ALA A 51 3.55 12.08 7.23
N HIS A 52 2.28 11.72 7.05
CA HIS A 52 1.67 10.53 7.62
C HIS A 52 1.30 9.57 6.49
N ILE A 53 1.63 8.28 6.63
CA ILE A 53 1.21 7.21 5.71
C ILE A 53 0.63 6.07 6.54
N GLY A 54 -0.65 5.78 6.35
CA GLY A 54 -1.39 4.77 7.09
C GLY A 54 -1.83 3.59 6.22
N THR A 55 -1.86 2.39 6.82
CA THR A 55 -2.56 1.22 6.25
C THR A 55 -4.08 1.35 6.39
N GLY A 56 -4.53 2.00 7.47
CA GLY A 56 -5.92 2.18 7.86
C GLY A 56 -6.46 3.59 7.66
N ASN A 57 -7.80 3.71 7.68
CA ASN A 57 -8.53 4.98 7.59
C ASN A 57 -8.43 5.83 8.86
N TYR A 58 -8.74 7.12 8.72
CA TYR A 58 -8.75 8.08 9.82
C TYR A 58 -10.03 8.03 10.67
N ASN A 59 -10.80 6.93 10.61
CA ASN A 59 -12.04 6.81 11.37
C ASN A 59 -11.74 6.26 12.78
N SER A 60 -11.97 7.10 13.78
CA SER A 60 -11.73 6.81 15.20
C SER A 60 -12.55 5.63 15.75
N LYS A 61 -13.67 5.27 15.11
CA LYS A 61 -14.47 4.10 15.50
C LYS A 61 -13.83 2.80 15.04
N SER A 62 -13.31 2.76 13.82
CA SER A 62 -12.66 1.54 13.30
C SER A 62 -11.24 1.34 13.85
N SER A 63 -10.55 2.42 14.24
CA SER A 63 -9.19 2.32 14.79
C SER A 63 -9.09 1.54 16.11
N SER A 64 -10.21 1.34 16.83
CA SER A 64 -10.23 0.53 18.06
C SER A 64 -10.46 -0.97 17.81
N LEU A 65 -10.87 -1.33 16.59
CA LEU A 65 -11.19 -2.70 16.20
C LEU A 65 -10.19 -3.27 15.18
N TYR A 66 -9.53 -2.41 14.41
CA TYR A 66 -8.60 -2.79 13.35
C TYR A 66 -7.15 -2.58 13.80
N THR A 67 -6.27 -3.48 13.37
CA THR A 67 -4.83 -3.30 13.51
C THR A 67 -4.30 -2.56 12.29
N ASP A 68 -3.79 -1.35 12.52
CA ASP A 68 -3.26 -0.50 11.47
C ASP A 68 -1.92 0.11 11.89
N LEU A 69 -1.09 0.38 10.90
CA LEU A 69 0.20 1.06 11.07
C LEU A 69 0.10 2.46 10.49
N GLY A 70 0.71 3.41 11.19
CA GLY A 70 0.88 4.80 10.75
C GLY A 70 2.34 5.21 10.83
N LEU A 71 2.93 5.58 9.69
CA LEU A 71 4.27 6.14 9.64
C LEU A 71 4.19 7.67 9.67
N LEU A 72 4.69 8.28 10.75
CA LEU A 72 4.96 9.72 10.82
C LEU A 72 6.43 9.99 10.49
N THR A 73 6.70 10.85 9.52
CA THR A 73 8.08 11.13 9.08
C THR A 73 8.25 12.54 8.52
N ALA A 74 9.45 13.10 8.71
CA ALA A 74 9.88 14.36 8.10
C ALA A 74 11.00 14.13 7.05
N ARG A 75 11.17 12.87 6.60
CA ARG A 75 12.18 12.50 5.60
C ARG A 75 11.88 13.19 4.26
N PRO A 76 12.82 13.98 3.69
CA PRO A 76 12.58 14.77 2.49
C PRO A 76 12.09 13.97 1.28
N GLU A 77 12.58 12.74 1.10
CA GLU A 77 12.21 11.87 -0.01
C GLU A 77 10.76 11.40 0.05
N PHE A 78 10.20 11.18 1.24
CA PHE A 78 8.78 10.87 1.42
C PHE A 78 7.92 12.12 1.22
N GLY A 79 8.38 13.26 1.72
CA GLY A 79 7.71 14.54 1.50
C GLY A 79 7.59 14.88 0.01
N ALA A 80 8.68 14.72 -0.76
CA ALA A 80 8.70 14.97 -2.19
C ALA A 80 7.77 14.02 -2.96
N ASP A 81 7.82 12.72 -2.68
CA ASP A 81 6.93 11.74 -3.32
C ASP A 81 5.45 11.99 -3.01
N LEU A 82 5.11 12.41 -1.77
CA LEU A 82 3.72 12.72 -1.41
C LEU A 82 3.24 14.02 -2.06
N VAL A 83 4.08 15.06 -2.18
CA VAL A 83 3.73 16.27 -2.95
C VAL A 83 3.38 15.89 -4.39
N GLU A 84 4.23 15.07 -5.03
CA GLU A 84 3.99 14.59 -6.39
C GLU A 84 2.72 13.74 -6.49
N LEU A 85 2.43 12.91 -5.48
CA LEU A 85 1.20 12.12 -5.42
C LEU A 85 -0.05 12.99 -5.28
N PHE A 86 -0.01 14.03 -4.43
CA PHE A 86 -1.13 14.99 -4.32
C PHE A 86 -1.35 15.75 -5.63
N ASN A 87 -0.28 16.16 -6.32
CA ASN A 87 -0.38 16.79 -7.64
C ASN A 87 -0.97 15.83 -8.70
N TYR A 88 -0.60 14.55 -8.64
CA TYR A 88 -1.19 13.53 -9.51
C TYR A 88 -2.69 13.34 -9.25
N LEU A 89 -3.10 13.23 -7.98
CA LEU A 89 -4.50 13.06 -7.59
C LEU A 89 -5.37 14.26 -7.97
N THR A 90 -4.78 15.45 -8.01
CA THR A 90 -5.48 16.70 -8.33
C THR A 90 -5.43 17.05 -9.82
N GLY A 91 -4.86 16.18 -10.66
CA GLY A 91 -4.83 16.34 -12.12
C GLY A 91 -3.73 17.26 -12.65
N PHE A 92 -2.81 17.73 -11.79
CA PHE A 92 -1.73 18.64 -12.16
C PHE A 92 -0.47 17.93 -12.70
N SER A 93 -0.41 16.60 -12.67
CA SER A 93 0.79 15.85 -13.09
C SER A 93 0.49 14.49 -13.71
N LYS A 94 1.31 14.09 -14.69
CA LYS A 94 1.38 12.72 -15.25
C LYS A 94 2.56 11.94 -14.67
N GLN A 95 2.75 12.02 -13.36
CA GLN A 95 3.93 11.44 -12.72
C GLN A 95 4.02 9.93 -13.00
N GLN A 96 5.18 9.48 -13.48
CA GLN A 96 5.43 8.08 -13.86
C GLN A 96 6.31 7.33 -12.86
N ASN A 97 7.05 8.06 -12.02
CA ASN A 97 8.04 7.49 -11.11
C ASN A 97 7.94 8.17 -9.75
N PHE A 98 8.25 7.42 -8.69
CA PHE A 98 8.37 7.90 -7.32
C PHE A 98 9.70 7.38 -6.77
N ARG A 99 10.31 8.08 -5.81
CA ARG A 99 11.64 7.76 -5.28
C ARG A 99 11.61 6.56 -4.33
N ARG A 100 10.62 6.54 -3.44
CA ARG A 100 10.43 5.54 -2.38
C ARG A 100 9.05 4.90 -2.43
N LEU A 101 8.01 5.65 -2.82
CA LEU A 101 6.65 5.13 -2.80
C LEU A 101 6.35 4.19 -3.97
N LEU A 102 5.60 3.14 -3.68
CA LEU A 102 4.95 2.30 -4.68
C LEU A 102 3.48 2.70 -4.76
N VAL A 103 3.08 3.32 -5.87
CA VAL A 103 1.76 3.94 -6.05
C VAL A 103 0.99 3.19 -7.12
N ALA A 104 -0.22 2.73 -6.80
CA ALA A 104 -1.11 2.15 -7.80
C ALA A 104 -1.86 3.25 -8.57
N PRO A 105 -2.14 3.06 -9.88
CA PRO A 105 -1.74 1.92 -10.71
C PRO A 105 -0.33 2.07 -11.32
N VAL A 106 0.36 3.19 -11.06
CA VAL A 106 1.54 3.63 -11.81
C VAL A 106 2.77 2.75 -11.60
N THR A 107 3.22 2.59 -10.36
CA THR A 107 4.51 1.96 -10.02
C THR A 107 4.39 0.70 -9.18
N LEU A 108 3.25 0.48 -8.53
CA LEU A 108 3.08 -0.61 -7.57
C LEU A 108 3.32 -1.99 -8.19
N ARG A 109 2.67 -2.31 -9.33
CA ARG A 109 2.79 -3.63 -9.98
C ARG A 109 4.24 -3.98 -10.29
N ARG A 110 4.87 -3.16 -11.13
CA ARG A 110 6.26 -3.36 -11.56
C ARG A 110 7.24 -3.35 -10.39
N GLY A 111 6.96 -2.56 -9.36
CA GLY A 111 7.78 -2.50 -8.14
C GLY A 111 7.72 -3.81 -7.35
N MET A 112 6.50 -4.36 -7.15
CA MET A 112 6.32 -5.65 -6.48
C MET A 112 6.97 -6.80 -7.26
N GLU A 113 6.79 -6.82 -8.58
CA GLU A 113 7.45 -7.83 -9.43
C GLU A 113 8.97 -7.75 -9.35
N ALA A 114 9.53 -6.53 -9.42
CA ALA A 114 10.98 -6.33 -9.30
C ALA A 114 11.53 -6.79 -7.95
N LEU A 115 10.81 -6.53 -6.85
CA LEU A 115 11.20 -7.00 -5.51
C LEU A 115 11.22 -8.53 -5.43
N ILE A 116 10.22 -9.21 -5.99
CA ILE A 116 10.18 -10.68 -5.99
C ILE A 116 11.30 -11.23 -6.88
N ARG A 117 11.46 -10.72 -8.11
CA ARG A 117 12.51 -11.16 -9.05
C ARG A 117 13.91 -10.99 -8.46
N ARG A 118 14.15 -9.92 -7.70
CA ARG A 118 15.42 -9.73 -6.99
C ARG A 118 15.72 -10.89 -6.04
N GLU A 119 14.74 -11.37 -5.27
CA GLU A 119 14.93 -12.52 -4.38
C GLU A 119 15.18 -13.82 -5.16
N ILE A 120 14.54 -13.99 -6.33
CA ILE A 120 14.81 -15.10 -7.25
C ILE A 120 16.28 -15.08 -7.70
N GLU A 121 16.79 -13.92 -8.11
CA GLU A 121 18.19 -13.74 -8.51
C GLU A 121 19.16 -13.99 -7.36
N HIS A 122 18.81 -13.62 -6.13
CA HIS A 122 19.61 -13.94 -4.95
C HIS A 122 19.67 -15.45 -4.70
N ALA A 123 18.52 -16.13 -4.70
CA ALA A 123 18.44 -17.57 -4.44
C ALA A 123 19.16 -18.38 -5.52
N SER A 124 18.94 -18.03 -6.79
CA SER A 124 19.59 -18.68 -7.94
C SER A 124 21.11 -18.52 -7.94
N ALA A 125 21.62 -17.43 -7.39
CA ALA A 125 23.05 -17.18 -7.22
C ALA A 125 23.64 -17.81 -5.94
N GLY A 126 22.87 -18.62 -5.20
CA GLY A 126 23.30 -19.25 -3.95
C GLY A 126 23.44 -18.28 -2.77
N ARG A 127 22.88 -17.06 -2.88
CA ARG A 127 22.90 -16.05 -1.80
C ARG A 127 21.73 -16.17 -0.83
N GLY A 128 20.87 -17.18 -1.02
CA GLY A 128 19.59 -17.31 -0.34
C GLY A 128 18.54 -16.34 -0.88
N GLY A 129 17.32 -16.37 -0.33
CA GLY A 129 16.25 -15.44 -0.67
C GLY A 129 15.10 -15.63 0.30
N HIS A 130 14.52 -14.53 0.78
CA HIS A 130 13.44 -14.58 1.77
C HIS A 130 12.40 -13.52 1.49
N ILE A 131 11.14 -13.93 1.38
CA ILE A 131 9.99 -13.03 1.27
C ILE A 131 9.08 -13.23 2.48
N GLN A 132 8.89 -12.17 3.27
CA GLN A 132 7.87 -12.12 4.31
C GLN A 132 6.85 -11.05 3.93
N ALA A 133 5.57 -11.43 3.88
CA ALA A 133 4.51 -10.49 3.54
C ALA A 133 3.26 -10.73 4.38
N LYS A 134 2.59 -9.63 4.71
CA LYS A 134 1.31 -9.62 5.42
C LYS A 134 0.32 -8.82 4.59
N MET A 135 -0.89 -9.34 4.44
CA MET A 135 -1.96 -8.65 3.72
C MET A 135 -3.34 -9.20 4.07
N ASN A 136 -4.36 -8.46 3.69
CA ASN A 136 -5.74 -8.89 3.85
C ASN A 136 -6.13 -10.01 2.88
N ALA A 137 -5.67 -9.93 1.63
CA ALA A 137 -5.99 -10.89 0.59
C ALA A 137 -4.88 -10.99 -0.46
N LEU A 138 -4.67 -12.20 -0.99
CA LEU A 138 -3.78 -12.49 -2.10
C LEU A 138 -4.55 -13.26 -3.18
N VAL A 139 -4.94 -12.55 -4.25
CA VAL A 139 -5.81 -13.10 -5.31
C VAL A 139 -5.32 -12.78 -6.72
N ASP A 140 -4.21 -12.06 -6.84
CA ASP A 140 -3.68 -11.62 -8.13
C ASP A 140 -2.90 -12.75 -8.83
N PRO A 141 -3.35 -13.25 -10.00
CA PRO A 141 -2.72 -14.42 -10.63
C PRO A 141 -1.27 -14.21 -11.03
N ALA A 142 -0.90 -13.00 -11.48
CA ALA A 142 0.46 -12.70 -11.92
C ALA A 142 1.45 -12.72 -10.76
N ILE A 143 1.09 -12.09 -9.62
CA ILE A 143 1.92 -12.12 -8.41
C ILE A 143 1.97 -13.53 -7.83
N ILE A 144 0.86 -14.27 -7.82
CA ILE A 144 0.83 -15.66 -7.36
C ILE A 144 1.76 -16.53 -8.21
N GLY A 145 1.71 -16.41 -9.55
CA GLY A 145 2.61 -17.10 -10.45
C GLY A 145 4.09 -16.79 -10.15
N LEU A 146 4.41 -15.52 -9.95
CA LEU A 146 5.77 -15.09 -9.63
C LEU A 146 6.26 -15.58 -8.25
N LEU A 147 5.36 -15.72 -7.28
CA LEU A 147 5.67 -16.33 -5.98
C LEU A 147 5.94 -17.84 -6.11
N TYR A 148 5.26 -18.54 -7.02
CA TYR A 148 5.58 -19.94 -7.33
C TYR A 148 6.94 -20.06 -8.00
N GLU A 149 7.26 -19.21 -9.00
CA GLU A 149 8.60 -19.14 -9.60
C GLU A 149 9.67 -18.91 -8.53
N ALA A 150 9.41 -18.01 -7.58
CA ALA A 150 10.34 -17.76 -6.48
C ALA A 150 10.53 -18.97 -5.56
N SER A 151 9.46 -19.65 -5.20
CA SER A 151 9.55 -20.91 -4.43
C SER A 151 10.38 -21.95 -5.18
N GLN A 152 10.17 -22.11 -6.49
CA GLN A 152 10.92 -23.07 -7.33
C GLN A 152 12.41 -22.73 -7.42
N ALA A 153 12.77 -21.45 -7.37
CA ALA A 153 14.15 -20.99 -7.31
C ALA A 153 14.81 -21.14 -5.93
N GLY A 154 14.09 -21.66 -4.93
CA GLY A 154 14.60 -21.88 -3.56
C GLY A 154 14.39 -20.69 -2.61
N VAL A 155 13.58 -19.68 -2.98
CA VAL A 155 13.23 -18.58 -2.08
C VAL A 155 12.30 -19.09 -0.98
N THR A 156 12.62 -18.80 0.28
CA THR A 156 11.72 -19.08 1.42
C THR A 156 10.66 -17.99 1.50
N ILE A 157 9.39 -18.37 1.54
CA ILE A 157 8.26 -17.42 1.47
C ILE A 157 7.31 -17.67 2.65
N GLU A 158 7.07 -16.63 3.45
CA GLU A 158 6.17 -16.69 4.60
C GLU A 158 5.08 -15.61 4.48
N LEU A 159 3.83 -16.04 4.41
CA LEU A 159 2.69 -15.17 4.16
C LEU A 159 1.71 -15.23 5.33
N VAL A 160 1.33 -14.06 5.83
CA VAL A 160 0.23 -13.89 6.79
C VAL A 160 -0.96 -13.28 6.05
N ILE A 161 -1.95 -14.11 5.72
CA ILE A 161 -3.12 -13.70 4.92
C ILE A 161 -4.39 -14.03 5.70
N ARG A 162 -5.10 -12.99 6.14
CA ARG A 162 -6.29 -13.20 6.98
C ARG A 162 -7.54 -13.63 6.20
N GLY A 163 -7.68 -13.13 4.97
CA GLY A 163 -8.90 -13.22 4.17
C GLY A 163 -8.72 -14.18 3.00
N MET A 164 -9.08 -13.73 1.80
CA MET A 164 -8.99 -14.56 0.60
C MET A 164 -7.55 -14.83 0.19
N CYS A 165 -7.19 -16.10 0.02
CA CYS A 165 -5.91 -16.53 -0.53
C CYS A 165 -6.16 -17.53 -1.66
N SER A 166 -5.81 -17.15 -2.89
CA SER A 166 -5.88 -18.03 -4.07
C SER A 166 -4.58 -18.82 -4.30
N LEU A 167 -3.52 -18.49 -3.57
CA LEU A 167 -2.25 -19.24 -3.57
C LEU A 167 -2.42 -20.55 -2.78
N ARG A 168 -1.89 -21.65 -3.31
CA ARG A 168 -1.86 -22.97 -2.66
C ARG A 168 -0.43 -23.32 -2.22
N PRO A 169 -0.12 -23.33 -0.91
CA PRO A 169 1.20 -23.72 -0.39
C PRO A 169 1.40 -25.25 -0.38
N GLY A 170 2.66 -25.69 -0.31
CA GLY A 170 3.03 -27.09 -0.10
C GLY A 170 2.87 -28.03 -1.29
N LEU A 171 2.75 -27.50 -2.52
CA LEU A 171 2.72 -28.32 -3.73
C LEU A 171 4.15 -28.71 -4.13
N ALA A 172 4.40 -30.02 -4.26
CA ALA A 172 5.67 -30.57 -4.71
C ALA A 172 6.10 -29.93 -6.05
N GLY A 173 7.35 -29.46 -6.11
CA GLY A 173 7.93 -28.80 -7.28
C GLY A 173 7.35 -27.42 -7.63
N VAL A 174 6.47 -26.85 -6.80
CA VAL A 174 5.80 -25.57 -7.09
C VAL A 174 5.84 -24.61 -5.89
N SER A 175 5.41 -25.05 -4.71
CA SER A 175 5.20 -24.17 -3.55
C SER A 175 5.66 -24.78 -2.22
N GLU A 176 6.62 -25.70 -2.25
CA GLU A 176 7.21 -26.35 -1.07
C GLU A 176 7.85 -25.34 -0.10
N ASN A 177 8.40 -24.25 -0.63
CA ASN A 177 9.05 -23.20 0.16
C ASN A 177 8.08 -22.09 0.59
N ILE A 178 6.77 -22.27 0.38
CA ILE A 178 5.75 -21.28 0.74
C ILE A 178 4.96 -21.76 1.96
N ARG A 179 4.99 -20.95 3.03
CA ARG A 179 4.14 -21.11 4.20
C ARG A 179 3.10 -20.01 4.24
N VAL A 180 1.83 -20.38 4.38
CA VAL A 180 0.72 -19.43 4.57
C VAL A 180 0.05 -19.69 5.91
N VAL A 181 -0.16 -18.64 6.68
CA VAL A 181 -0.97 -18.68 7.91
C VAL A 181 -2.02 -17.58 7.90
N SER A 182 -3.14 -17.84 8.58
CA SER A 182 -4.16 -16.83 8.88
C SER A 182 -4.24 -16.63 10.38
N VAL A 183 -4.28 -15.37 10.80
CA VAL A 183 -4.40 -14.99 12.22
C VAL A 183 -5.78 -14.36 12.41
N ILE A 184 -6.58 -14.98 13.27
CA ILE A 184 -7.90 -14.49 13.66
C ILE A 184 -7.85 -14.24 15.17
N GLY A 185 -8.03 -12.98 15.56
CA GLY A 185 -8.00 -12.55 16.95
C GLY A 185 -9.16 -11.63 17.29
N ARG A 186 -9.08 -11.01 18.48
CA ARG A 186 -10.04 -9.99 18.91
C ARG A 186 -10.07 -8.78 17.98
N PHE A 187 -8.90 -8.37 17.50
CA PHE A 187 -8.77 -7.29 16.53
C PHE A 187 -8.78 -7.85 15.11
N LEU A 188 -9.32 -7.07 14.18
CA LEU A 188 -9.27 -7.40 12.77
C LEU A 188 -7.89 -7.04 12.24
N GLU A 189 -7.16 -8.03 11.73
CA GLU A 189 -5.93 -7.79 10.98
C GLU A 189 -6.23 -6.86 9.79
N HIS A 190 -5.54 -5.72 9.63
CA HIS A 190 -5.87 -4.77 8.56
C HIS A 190 -4.64 -4.08 7.93
N ASN A 191 -3.46 -4.26 8.51
CA ASN A 191 -2.18 -3.73 8.05
C ASN A 191 -1.46 -4.58 6.99
#